data_AF-A0A3N2FNH3-F1
#
_entry.id   AF-A0A3N2FNH3-F1
#
_cell.length_a   1.000
_cell.length_b   1.000
_cell.length_c   1.000
_cell.angle_alpha   90.00
_cell.angle_beta   90.00
_cell.angle_gamma   90.00
#
_symmetry.space_group_name_H-M   'P 1'
#
loop_
_entity.id
_entity.type
_entity.pdbx_description
1 polymer ?
#
loop_
_entity_poly.entity_id
_entity_poly.type
_entity_poly.pdbx_seq_one_letter_code
_entity_poly.pdbx_strand_id
1 'polypeptide(L)'
;MSADPRLSLNQATIKHASLAEALDTTVAAGMSAIGLWREPVAEVGLAEAVRLVADSGLRVSSLCRGGFFTAPEGPERRAAIDENRRAIEETAALGAPALVLVAGGLPAGSRDVIGARARVQEALAELADDAAAAGVQLAIEPLHPMYASDRAVVSTLGQALDLAAPFDAAAVGVVVDTFHVWWDPQVLAQIARAGAEGRIASYQVCDWATPLPADVLLARRYPGEGVIDFESLTRAVVEAGYAGDVEVEIFHQEVWDTAYPEVAERVVASFAETVSPHL
;
A
#
# COMPACT_ATOMS: atom_id res chain seq x y z
N MET A 1 0.31 -24.99 -8.88
CA MET A 1 0.98 -24.05 -9.81
C MET A 1 2.06 -23.33 -9.03
N SER A 2 3.21 -22.98 -9.61
CA SER A 2 4.19 -22.15 -8.89
C SER A 2 3.68 -20.71 -8.82
N ALA A 3 3.88 -20.04 -7.69
CA ALA A 3 3.57 -18.62 -7.57
C ALA A 3 4.37 -17.80 -8.58
N ASP A 4 3.76 -16.72 -9.08
CA ASP A 4 4.44 -15.75 -9.93
C ASP A 4 5.61 -15.11 -9.16
N PRO A 5 6.80 -14.95 -9.76
CA PRO A 5 7.95 -14.38 -9.06
C PRO A 5 7.75 -12.95 -8.55
N ARG A 6 6.79 -12.20 -9.11
CA ARG A 6 6.43 -10.84 -8.70
C ARG A 6 5.29 -10.81 -7.69
N LEU A 7 4.62 -11.93 -7.40
CA LEU A 7 3.51 -11.95 -6.44
C LEU A 7 4.04 -11.69 -5.02
N SER A 8 3.43 -10.70 -4.35
CA SER A 8 3.58 -10.40 -2.94
C SER A 8 2.25 -10.56 -2.21
N LEU A 9 2.28 -11.11 -0.99
CA LEU A 9 1.13 -11.12 -0.08
C LEU A 9 1.18 -9.87 0.81
N ASN A 10 0.15 -9.01 0.80
CA ASN A 10 0.01 -8.01 1.87
C ASN A 10 -0.45 -8.72 3.16
N GLN A 11 0.20 -8.46 4.28
CA GLN A 11 -0.10 -9.14 5.55
C GLN A 11 -1.54 -8.88 6.04
N ALA A 12 -2.16 -7.75 5.71
CA ALA A 12 -3.56 -7.51 6.05
C ALA A 12 -4.55 -8.39 5.29
N THR A 13 -4.13 -9.14 4.25
CA THR A 13 -4.93 -10.22 3.65
C THR A 13 -5.10 -11.40 4.63
N ILE A 14 -4.14 -11.63 5.52
CA ILE A 14 -4.18 -12.60 6.62
C ILE A 14 -4.06 -11.88 7.97
N LYS A 15 -4.89 -10.87 8.17
CA LYS A 15 -4.80 -9.85 9.23
C LYS A 15 -4.48 -10.35 10.65
N HIS A 16 -4.95 -11.54 11.02
CA HIS A 16 -4.80 -12.09 12.36
C HIS A 16 -3.53 -12.94 12.54
N ALA A 17 -2.77 -13.18 11.47
CA ALA A 17 -1.50 -13.87 11.55
C ALA A 17 -0.46 -12.99 12.26
N SER A 18 0.24 -13.58 13.23
CA SER A 18 1.48 -13.00 13.73
C SER A 18 2.51 -12.85 12.60
N LEU A 19 3.56 -12.04 12.81
CA LEU A 19 4.60 -11.88 11.79
C LEU A 19 5.21 -13.23 11.37
N ALA A 20 5.50 -14.13 12.33
CA ALA A 20 6.05 -15.45 12.02
C ALA A 20 5.08 -16.30 11.18
N GLU A 21 3.80 -16.37 11.55
CA GLU A 21 2.79 -17.11 10.78
C GLU A 21 2.60 -16.54 9.38
N ALA A 22 2.67 -15.22 9.22
CA ALA A 22 2.54 -14.57 7.92
C ALA A 22 3.73 -14.89 7.00
N LEU A 23 4.95 -14.87 7.53
CA LEU A 23 6.16 -15.25 6.80
C LEU A 23 6.11 -16.74 6.40
N ASP A 24 5.82 -17.63 7.36
CA ASP A 24 5.73 -19.08 7.11
C ASP A 24 4.65 -19.42 6.08
N THR A 25 3.47 -18.78 6.19
CA THR A 25 2.37 -18.95 5.22
C THR A 25 2.80 -18.51 3.83
N THR A 26 3.49 -17.38 3.72
CA THR A 26 3.94 -16.83 2.45
C THR A 26 4.98 -17.73 1.77
N VAL A 27 5.98 -18.21 2.54
CA VAL A 27 6.99 -19.16 2.06
C VAL A 27 6.36 -20.48 1.65
N ALA A 28 5.44 -21.03 2.45
CA ALA A 28 4.80 -22.31 2.17
C ALA A 28 3.94 -22.28 0.89
N ALA A 29 3.37 -21.12 0.57
CA ALA A 29 2.65 -20.89 -0.69
C ALA A 29 3.57 -20.66 -1.90
N GLY A 30 4.89 -20.62 -1.70
CA GLY A 30 5.89 -20.45 -2.75
C GLY A 30 6.07 -19.01 -3.23
N MET A 31 5.51 -18.03 -2.53
CA MET A 31 5.71 -16.61 -2.82
C MET A 31 7.11 -16.16 -2.35
N SER A 32 7.66 -15.14 -3.00
CA SER A 32 9.01 -14.63 -2.70
C SER A 32 9.03 -13.24 -2.05
N ALA A 33 7.86 -12.64 -1.85
CA ALA A 33 7.72 -11.30 -1.31
C ALA A 33 6.49 -11.18 -0.39
N ILE A 34 6.56 -10.27 0.57
CA ILE A 34 5.48 -9.94 1.51
C ILE A 34 5.46 -8.43 1.76
N GLY A 35 4.26 -7.84 1.80
CA GLY A 35 4.05 -6.48 2.29
C GLY A 35 3.69 -6.54 3.77
N LEU A 36 4.46 -5.86 4.62
CA LEU A 36 4.32 -5.97 6.07
C LEU A 36 3.48 -4.85 6.65
N TRP A 37 2.91 -5.11 7.84
CA TRP A 37 2.24 -4.08 8.62
C TRP A 37 3.03 -3.72 9.88
N ARG A 38 3.00 -2.44 10.25
CA ARG A 38 3.75 -1.91 11.40
C ARG A 38 3.28 -2.52 12.71
N GLU A 39 2.00 -2.85 12.84
CA GLU A 39 1.45 -3.42 14.07
C GLU A 39 2.07 -4.81 14.39
N PRO A 40 2.04 -5.82 13.50
CA PRO A 40 2.75 -7.09 13.74
C PRO A 40 4.27 -6.96 13.92
N VAL A 41 4.91 -5.99 13.26
CA VAL A 41 6.34 -5.68 13.47
C VAL A 41 6.58 -5.17 14.88
N ALA A 42 5.73 -4.26 15.37
CA ALA A 42 5.83 -3.70 16.71
C ALA A 42 5.57 -4.74 17.81
N GLU A 43 4.67 -5.70 17.58
CA GLU A 43 4.34 -6.78 18.53
C GLU A 43 5.55 -7.65 18.89
N VAL A 44 6.43 -7.93 17.92
CA VAL A 44 7.68 -8.68 18.16
C VAL A 44 8.89 -7.78 18.43
N GLY A 45 8.80 -6.50 18.04
CA GLY A 45 9.88 -5.52 18.08
C GLY A 45 10.77 -5.57 16.83
N LEU A 46 11.23 -4.40 16.38
CA LEU A 46 11.91 -4.23 15.09
C LEU A 46 13.11 -5.15 14.88
N ALA A 47 13.98 -5.30 15.88
CA ALA A 47 15.17 -6.15 15.75
C ALA A 47 14.83 -7.62 15.50
N GLU A 48 13.78 -8.13 16.15
CA GLU A 48 13.30 -9.49 15.95
C GLU A 48 12.57 -9.62 14.61
N ALA A 49 11.76 -8.63 14.22
CA ALA A 49 11.12 -8.61 12.91
C ALA A 49 12.14 -8.68 11.76
N VAL A 50 13.22 -7.91 11.82
CA VAL A 50 14.31 -7.96 10.84
C VAL A 50 14.95 -9.34 10.78
N ARG A 51 15.18 -9.98 11.94
CA ARG A 51 15.72 -11.35 11.99
C ARG A 51 14.77 -12.36 11.35
N LEU A 52 13.47 -12.31 11.69
CA LEU A 52 12.46 -13.22 11.15
C LEU A 52 12.33 -13.07 9.62
N VAL A 53 12.31 -11.84 9.12
CA VAL A 53 12.30 -11.56 7.67
C VAL A 53 13.55 -12.14 7.00
N ALA A 54 14.74 -11.87 7.54
CA ALA A 54 15.98 -12.39 6.98
C ALA A 54 16.02 -13.93 6.97
N ASP A 55 15.57 -14.58 8.04
CA ASP A 55 15.53 -16.04 8.16
C ASP A 55 14.51 -16.67 7.21
N SER A 56 13.41 -15.97 6.89
CA SER A 56 12.40 -16.43 5.93
C SER A 56 12.89 -16.45 4.48
N GLY A 57 13.87 -15.60 4.14
CA GLY A 57 14.34 -15.40 2.77
C GLY A 57 13.38 -14.61 1.87
N LEU A 58 12.29 -14.06 2.40
CA LEU A 58 11.36 -13.21 1.67
C LEU A 58 11.92 -11.80 1.46
N ARG A 59 11.58 -11.19 0.31
CA ARG A 59 11.70 -9.74 0.14
C ARG A 59 10.54 -9.04 0.83
N VAL A 60 10.77 -7.86 1.38
CA VAL A 60 9.69 -6.99 1.84
C VAL A 60 9.34 -6.02 0.70
N SER A 61 8.13 -6.15 0.16
CA SER A 61 7.68 -5.33 -0.99
C SER A 61 7.30 -3.91 -0.56
N SER A 62 6.69 -3.77 0.62
CA SER A 62 6.28 -2.50 1.21
C SER A 62 6.14 -2.60 2.73
N LEU A 63 6.14 -1.46 3.43
CA LEU A 63 5.68 -1.35 4.82
C LEU A 63 4.43 -0.48 4.90
N CYS A 64 3.37 -1.04 5.48
CA CYS A 64 2.10 -0.39 5.75
C CYS A 64 1.98 -0.05 7.25
N ARG A 65 1.85 1.21 7.66
CA ARG A 65 1.88 2.44 6.86
C ARG A 65 2.27 3.62 7.74
N GLY A 66 2.78 4.66 7.12
CA GLY A 66 2.83 6.01 7.66
C GLY A 66 1.56 6.79 7.33
N GLY A 67 1.63 8.12 7.44
CA GLY A 67 0.55 9.04 7.09
C GLY A 67 -0.03 9.80 8.28
N PHE A 68 -1.35 10.02 8.25
CA PHE A 68 -2.12 10.71 9.29
C PHE A 68 -1.67 12.16 9.57
N PHE A 69 -1.48 12.94 8.50
CA PHE A 69 -0.85 14.27 8.55
C PHE A 69 -1.81 15.45 8.75
N THR A 70 -3.11 15.20 8.85
CA THR A 70 -4.13 16.22 8.63
C THR A 70 -4.44 17.08 9.85
N ALA A 71 -3.90 16.76 11.03
CA ALA A 71 -4.06 17.57 12.24
C ALA A 71 -3.42 18.96 12.05
N PRO A 72 -4.02 20.04 12.59
CA PRO A 72 -3.37 21.35 12.61
C PRO A 72 -2.09 21.32 13.45
N GLU A 73 -1.26 22.35 13.29
CA GLU A 73 -0.03 22.47 14.08
C GLU A 73 -0.29 22.39 15.59
N GLY A 74 0.48 21.56 16.29
CA GLY A 74 0.26 21.21 17.69
C GLY A 74 0.80 19.82 18.05
N PRO A 75 0.62 19.37 19.32
CA PRO A 75 1.19 18.12 19.81
C PRO A 75 0.81 16.88 18.98
N GLU A 76 -0.44 16.82 18.51
CA GLU A 76 -0.94 15.70 17.68
C GLU A 76 -0.18 15.61 16.35
N ARG A 77 -0.06 16.73 15.64
CA ARG A 77 0.69 16.77 14.37
C ARG A 77 2.16 16.45 14.57
N ARG A 78 2.79 17.01 15.61
CA ARG A 78 4.21 16.73 15.90
C ARG A 78 4.45 15.25 16.21
N ALA A 79 3.56 14.64 17.00
CA ALA A 79 3.61 13.20 17.26
C ALA A 79 3.43 12.37 15.99
N ALA A 80 2.53 12.77 15.09
CA ALA A 80 2.35 12.10 13.80
C ALA A 80 3.60 12.18 12.91
N ILE A 81 4.27 13.34 12.85
CA ILE A 81 5.53 13.50 12.11
C ILE A 81 6.64 12.62 12.71
N ASP A 82 6.80 12.61 14.04
CA ASP A 82 7.81 11.78 14.70
C ASP A 82 7.52 10.27 14.52
N GLU A 83 6.25 9.88 14.49
CA GLU A 83 5.83 8.51 14.17
C GLU A 83 6.17 8.13 12.73
N ASN A 84 6.06 9.05 11.78
CA ASN A 84 6.45 8.81 10.40
C ASN A 84 7.96 8.70 10.22
N ARG A 85 8.76 9.46 11.00
CA ARG A 85 10.23 9.25 11.04
C ARG A 85 10.58 7.85 11.52
N ARG A 86 9.92 7.36 12.58
CA ARG A 86 10.06 5.97 13.02
C ARG A 86 9.64 4.98 11.94
N ALA A 87 8.53 5.24 11.25
CA ALA A 87 8.09 4.38 10.14
C ALA A 87 9.11 4.32 8.99
N ILE A 88 9.79 5.44 8.67
CA ILE A 88 10.89 5.47 7.70
C ILE A 88 12.06 4.60 8.18
N GLU A 89 12.48 4.73 9.45
CA GLU A 89 13.55 3.92 10.03
C GLU A 89 13.21 2.43 10.03
N GLU A 90 11.97 2.07 10.38
CA GLU A 90 11.46 0.69 10.34
C GLU A 90 11.47 0.13 8.91
N THR A 91 11.02 0.93 7.93
CA THR A 91 10.99 0.54 6.51
C THR A 91 12.40 0.23 6.01
N ALA A 92 13.35 1.12 6.31
CA ALA A 92 14.75 0.93 5.95
C ALA A 92 15.36 -0.31 6.63
N ALA A 93 15.10 -0.51 7.92
CA ALA A 93 15.61 -1.65 8.68
C ALA A 93 15.07 -3.00 8.15
N LEU A 94 13.81 -3.04 7.72
CA LEU A 94 13.20 -4.22 7.08
C LEU A 94 13.65 -4.43 5.63
N GLY A 95 14.40 -3.49 5.05
CA GLY A 95 14.85 -3.55 3.66
C GLY A 95 13.73 -3.34 2.64
N ALA A 96 12.61 -2.74 3.06
CA ALA A 96 11.49 -2.43 2.16
C ALA A 96 11.82 -1.17 1.34
N PRO A 97 11.50 -1.14 0.03
CA PRO A 97 11.80 0.00 -0.82
C PRO A 97 10.86 1.19 -0.57
N ALA A 98 9.65 0.93 -0.07
CA ALA A 98 8.59 1.93 0.04
C ALA A 98 7.85 1.86 1.38
N LEU A 99 7.60 3.03 1.95
CA LEU A 99 6.66 3.24 3.06
C LEU A 99 5.34 3.72 2.47
N VAL A 100 4.28 2.91 2.58
CA VAL A 100 2.93 3.31 2.15
C VAL A 100 2.42 4.41 3.09
N LEU A 101 1.82 5.46 2.52
CA LEU A 101 1.28 6.60 3.27
C LEU A 101 -0.23 6.72 3.09
N VAL A 102 -0.97 6.52 4.19
CA VAL A 102 -2.41 6.83 4.27
C VAL A 102 -2.57 8.23 4.85
N ALA A 103 -2.84 9.22 4.00
CA ALA A 103 -2.69 10.65 4.29
C ALA A 103 -3.40 11.17 5.57
N GLY A 104 -4.46 10.51 6.04
CA GLY A 104 -5.31 10.96 7.14
C GLY A 104 -6.63 11.57 6.66
N GLY A 105 -7.70 11.37 7.43
CA GLY A 105 -9.02 11.96 7.20
C GLY A 105 -9.13 13.43 7.64
N LEU A 106 -10.33 13.96 7.77
CA LEU A 106 -10.55 15.28 8.34
C LEU A 106 -10.33 15.26 9.86
N PRO A 107 -9.66 16.27 10.44
CA PRO A 107 -9.63 16.45 11.89
C PRO A 107 -11.05 16.54 12.47
N ALA A 108 -11.22 16.07 13.69
CA ALA A 108 -12.53 16.06 14.35
C ALA A 108 -13.21 17.45 14.31
N GLY A 109 -14.43 17.50 13.78
CA GLY A 109 -15.20 18.74 13.66
C GLY A 109 -14.80 19.66 12.49
N SER A 110 -13.73 19.36 11.77
CA SER A 110 -13.30 20.12 10.60
C SER A 110 -14.16 19.83 9.37
N ARG A 111 -14.32 20.84 8.52
CA ARG A 111 -14.88 20.72 7.14
C ARG A 111 -13.87 21.17 6.09
N ASP A 112 -12.66 21.50 6.51
CA ASP A 112 -11.62 22.10 5.67
C ASP A 112 -10.74 21.02 5.03
N VAL A 113 -11.27 20.40 3.97
CA VAL A 113 -10.53 19.39 3.19
C VAL A 113 -9.34 20.00 2.44
N ILE A 114 -9.43 21.28 2.06
CA ILE A 114 -8.36 21.98 1.34
C ILE A 114 -7.17 22.16 2.28
N GLY A 115 -7.40 22.67 3.49
CA GLY A 115 -6.35 22.79 4.49
C GLY A 115 -5.83 21.44 4.98
N ALA A 116 -6.66 20.40 5.05
CA ALA A 116 -6.19 19.06 5.36
C ALA A 116 -5.19 18.54 4.32
N ARG A 117 -5.47 18.76 3.03
CA ARG A 117 -4.53 18.41 1.93
C ARG A 117 -3.27 19.26 1.95
N ALA A 118 -3.36 20.55 2.27
CA ALA A 118 -2.18 21.40 2.41
C ALA A 118 -1.24 20.87 3.51
N ARG A 119 -1.78 20.37 4.63
CA ARG A 119 -0.98 19.78 5.71
C ARG A 119 -0.32 18.46 5.33
N VAL A 120 -0.93 17.68 4.43
CA VAL A 120 -0.25 16.52 3.82
C VAL A 120 0.99 16.96 3.04
N GLN A 121 0.87 18.01 2.22
CA GLN A 121 2.02 18.56 1.47
C GLN A 121 3.12 19.07 2.41
N GLU A 122 2.76 19.80 3.46
CA GLU A 122 3.71 20.29 4.46
C GLU A 122 4.41 19.13 5.17
N ALA A 123 3.69 18.06 5.54
CA ALA A 123 4.29 16.88 6.17
C ALA A 123 5.26 16.15 5.25
N LEU A 124 4.94 16.00 3.97
CA LEU A 124 5.87 15.44 2.97
C LEU A 124 7.15 16.29 2.89
N ALA A 125 7.04 17.61 2.94
CA ALA A 125 8.21 18.49 2.95
C ALA A 125 9.08 18.36 4.20
N GLU A 126 8.51 17.97 5.34
CA GLU A 126 9.26 17.70 6.57
C GLU A 126 9.95 16.32 6.59
N LEU A 127 9.47 15.38 5.76
CA LEU A 127 9.88 13.96 5.81
C LEU A 127 10.68 13.49 4.59
N ALA A 128 10.60 14.20 3.46
CA ALA A 128 11.22 13.77 2.20
C ALA A 128 12.75 13.61 2.31
N ASP A 129 13.43 14.52 3.02
CA ASP A 129 14.88 14.45 3.22
C ASP A 129 15.27 13.25 4.12
N ASP A 130 14.49 12.99 5.18
CA ASP A 130 14.70 11.85 6.08
C ASP A 130 14.51 10.51 5.31
N ALA A 131 13.47 10.43 4.49
CA ALA A 131 13.18 9.26 3.66
C ALA A 131 14.27 9.02 2.61
N ALA A 132 14.70 10.08 1.91
CA ALA A 132 15.79 10.02 0.94
C ALA A 132 17.11 9.57 1.60
N ALA A 133 17.44 10.08 2.78
CA ALA A 133 18.63 9.69 3.53
C ALA A 133 18.59 8.21 3.97
N ALA A 134 17.40 7.69 4.26
CA ALA A 134 17.18 6.29 4.61
C ALA A 134 17.10 5.35 3.38
N GLY A 135 17.06 5.89 2.15
CA GLY A 135 16.85 5.11 0.93
C GLY A 135 15.44 4.53 0.80
N VAL A 136 14.45 5.18 1.43
CA VAL A 136 13.05 4.78 1.44
C VAL A 136 12.24 5.76 0.60
N GLN A 137 11.37 5.24 -0.27
CA GLN A 137 10.42 6.06 -1.00
C GLN A 137 9.12 6.20 -0.20
N LEU A 138 8.69 7.43 0.06
CA LEU A 138 7.39 7.74 0.62
C LEU A 138 6.32 7.55 -0.46
N ALA A 139 5.53 6.49 -0.37
CA ALA A 139 4.55 6.13 -1.39
C ALA A 139 3.16 6.65 -0.99
N ILE A 140 2.73 7.76 -1.59
CA ILE A 140 1.40 8.32 -1.34
C ILE A 140 0.35 7.37 -1.91
N GLU A 141 -0.49 6.82 -1.05
CA GLU A 141 -1.61 5.99 -1.47
C GLU A 141 -2.87 6.86 -1.59
N PRO A 142 -3.33 7.17 -2.81
CA PRO A 142 -4.65 7.76 -2.99
C PRO A 142 -5.69 6.70 -2.63
N LEU A 143 -6.57 6.98 -1.68
CA LEU A 143 -7.62 6.05 -1.27
C LEU A 143 -8.93 6.34 -2.00
N HIS A 144 -9.78 5.33 -2.14
CA HIS A 144 -11.10 5.49 -2.75
C HIS A 144 -11.86 6.69 -2.11
N PRO A 145 -12.54 7.56 -2.88
CA PRO A 145 -13.16 8.80 -2.37
C PRO A 145 -14.13 8.64 -1.21
N MET A 146 -14.68 7.44 -1.02
CA MET A 146 -15.55 7.11 0.13
C MET A 146 -14.84 7.26 1.48
N TYR A 147 -13.50 7.20 1.49
CA TYR A 147 -12.67 7.31 2.70
C TYR A 147 -12.14 8.73 2.96
N ALA A 148 -12.55 9.72 2.16
CA ALA A 148 -12.05 11.08 2.24
C ALA A 148 -12.32 11.76 3.59
N SER A 149 -13.38 11.35 4.28
CA SER A 149 -13.77 11.93 5.56
C SER A 149 -12.89 11.51 6.72
N ASP A 150 -12.42 10.27 6.76
CA ASP A 150 -11.95 9.64 8.00
C ASP A 150 -10.65 8.81 7.83
N ARG A 151 -10.20 8.52 6.61
CA ARG A 151 -8.92 7.80 6.40
C ARG A 151 -7.91 8.57 5.58
N ALA A 152 -8.30 9.15 4.43
CA ALA A 152 -7.35 9.81 3.55
C ALA A 152 -8.01 10.85 2.65
N VAL A 153 -7.62 12.10 2.82
CA VAL A 153 -8.11 13.25 2.04
C VAL A 153 -7.59 13.29 0.60
N VAL A 154 -6.63 12.44 0.23
CA VAL A 154 -6.08 12.28 -1.13
C VAL A 154 -6.77 11.11 -1.80
N SER A 155 -7.46 11.33 -2.91
CA SER A 155 -8.38 10.31 -3.46
C SER A 155 -8.22 9.95 -4.93
N THR A 156 -7.29 10.57 -5.65
CA THR A 156 -6.97 10.20 -7.03
C THR A 156 -5.48 10.12 -7.22
N LEU A 157 -5.05 9.30 -8.19
CA LEU A 157 -3.64 9.18 -8.56
C LEU A 157 -3.07 10.53 -9.01
N GLY A 158 -3.87 11.34 -9.72
CA GLY A 158 -3.47 12.70 -10.11
C GLY A 158 -3.20 13.62 -8.91
N GLN A 159 -4.04 13.57 -7.86
CA GLN A 159 -3.80 14.35 -6.64
C GLN A 159 -2.53 13.91 -5.92
N ALA A 160 -2.29 12.59 -5.83
CA ALA A 160 -1.08 12.06 -5.23
C ALA A 160 0.17 12.50 -6.02
N LEU A 161 0.13 12.45 -7.35
CA LEU A 161 1.22 12.92 -8.21
C LEU A 161 1.47 14.43 -8.09
N ASP A 162 0.42 15.25 -7.98
CA ASP A 162 0.58 16.69 -7.77
C ASP A 162 1.23 17.02 -6.42
N LEU A 163 0.94 16.22 -5.38
CA LEU A 163 1.61 16.32 -4.08
C LEU A 163 3.06 15.84 -4.12
N ALA A 164 3.37 14.81 -4.92
CA ALA A 164 4.71 14.26 -5.08
C ALA A 164 5.63 15.14 -5.97
N ALA A 165 5.06 15.85 -6.94
CA ALA A 165 5.79 16.60 -7.97
C ALA A 165 6.88 17.56 -7.46
N PRO A 166 6.74 18.25 -6.31
CA PRO A 166 7.79 19.13 -5.78
C PRO A 166 9.05 18.40 -5.28
N PHE A 167 9.00 17.08 -5.09
CA PHE A 167 10.05 16.27 -4.49
C PHE A 167 10.74 15.38 -5.51
N ASP A 168 11.96 14.94 -5.19
CA ASP A 168 12.68 13.94 -5.98
C ASP A 168 11.84 12.66 -6.11
N ALA A 169 11.84 12.06 -7.31
CA ALA A 169 11.06 10.86 -7.58
C ALA A 169 11.49 9.68 -6.70
N ALA A 170 12.77 9.59 -6.32
CA ALA A 170 13.27 8.56 -5.42
C ALA A 170 12.82 8.76 -3.96
N ALA A 171 12.45 9.98 -3.57
CA ALA A 171 12.02 10.30 -2.21
C ALA A 171 10.49 10.17 -2.04
N VAL A 172 9.71 10.63 -3.03
CA VAL A 172 8.25 10.62 -2.96
C VAL A 172 7.65 10.07 -4.25
N GLY A 173 6.95 8.94 -4.10
CA GLY A 173 6.23 8.25 -5.15
C GLY A 173 4.75 8.08 -4.82
N VAL A 174 4.11 7.19 -5.56
CA VAL A 174 2.69 6.88 -5.43
C VAL A 174 2.46 5.38 -5.42
N VAL A 175 1.41 4.97 -4.71
CA VAL A 175 0.86 3.60 -4.80
C VAL A 175 -0.24 3.60 -5.86
N VAL A 176 -0.22 2.59 -6.72
CA VAL A 176 -1.37 2.27 -7.58
C VAL A 176 -2.07 1.09 -6.91
N ASP A 177 -3.14 1.34 -6.16
CA ASP A 177 -4.00 0.28 -5.59
C ASP A 177 -5.28 0.19 -6.43
N THR A 178 -5.56 -0.99 -7.00
CA THR A 178 -6.71 -1.16 -7.91
C THR A 178 -8.05 -0.87 -7.25
N PHE A 179 -8.25 -1.21 -5.96
CA PHE A 179 -9.47 -0.89 -5.22
C PHE A 179 -9.72 0.61 -5.18
N HIS A 180 -8.64 1.38 -5.06
CA HIS A 180 -8.71 2.81 -4.87
C HIS A 180 -8.81 3.61 -6.17
N VAL A 181 -8.28 3.10 -7.29
CA VAL A 181 -8.17 3.90 -8.54
C VAL A 181 -9.01 3.41 -9.72
N TRP A 182 -9.57 2.20 -9.71
CA TRP A 182 -10.23 1.61 -10.89
C TRP A 182 -11.37 2.46 -11.48
N TRP A 183 -12.03 3.28 -10.66
CA TRP A 183 -13.19 4.09 -11.04
C TRP A 183 -12.82 5.42 -11.71
N ASP A 184 -11.56 5.87 -11.62
CA ASP A 184 -11.13 7.19 -12.08
C ASP A 184 -11.00 7.21 -13.61
N PRO A 185 -11.76 8.05 -14.35
CA PRO A 185 -11.68 8.12 -15.81
C PRO A 185 -10.31 8.58 -16.33
N GLN A 186 -9.44 9.12 -15.47
CA GLN A 186 -8.08 9.52 -15.82
C GLN A 186 -7.02 8.50 -15.41
N VAL A 187 -7.39 7.36 -14.80
CA VAL A 187 -6.45 6.44 -14.17
C VAL A 187 -5.30 6.03 -15.09
N LEU A 188 -5.58 5.63 -16.33
CA LEU A 188 -4.55 5.19 -17.27
C LEU A 188 -3.58 6.33 -17.66
N ALA A 189 -4.11 7.54 -17.84
CA ALA A 189 -3.28 8.71 -18.12
C ALA A 189 -2.40 9.10 -16.92
N GLN A 190 -2.92 8.95 -15.70
CA GLN A 190 -2.16 9.21 -14.48
C GLN A 190 -1.12 8.11 -14.20
N ILE A 191 -1.38 6.85 -14.53
CA ILE A 191 -0.37 5.77 -14.48
C ILE A 191 0.77 6.07 -15.46
N ALA A 192 0.46 6.45 -16.71
CA ALA A 192 1.46 6.83 -17.68
C ALA A 192 2.31 8.03 -17.22
N ARG A 193 1.68 9.04 -16.60
CA ARG A 193 2.39 10.17 -15.97
C ARG A 193 3.30 9.69 -14.84
N ALA A 194 2.80 8.84 -13.94
CA ALA A 194 3.57 8.29 -12.83
C ALA A 194 4.82 7.54 -13.33
N GLY A 195 4.69 6.75 -14.40
CA GLY A 195 5.80 6.08 -15.06
C GLY A 195 6.82 7.04 -15.67
N ALA A 196 6.35 8.03 -16.43
CA ALA A 196 7.22 9.03 -17.06
C ALA A 196 8.01 9.86 -16.04
N GLU A 197 7.45 10.06 -14.85
CA GLU A 197 8.11 10.73 -13.72
C GLU A 197 8.93 9.78 -12.83
N GLY A 198 8.88 8.47 -13.05
CA GLY A 198 9.58 7.47 -12.24
C GLY A 198 9.04 7.30 -10.82
N ARG A 199 7.71 7.48 -10.62
CA ARG A 199 7.07 7.61 -9.31
C ARG A 199 6.22 6.43 -8.85
N ILE A 200 6.04 5.38 -9.65
CA ILE A 200 5.27 4.21 -9.20
C ILE A 200 6.14 3.43 -8.19
N ALA A 201 5.79 3.55 -6.91
CA ALA A 201 6.55 2.98 -5.80
C ALA A 201 6.03 1.61 -5.36
N SER A 202 4.72 1.38 -5.53
CA SER A 202 4.06 0.11 -5.23
C SER A 202 2.83 -0.09 -6.15
N TYR A 203 2.53 -1.35 -6.45
CA TYR A 203 1.32 -1.76 -7.16
C TYR A 203 0.58 -2.80 -6.33
N GLN A 204 -0.61 -2.44 -5.86
CA GLN A 204 -1.46 -3.29 -5.02
C GLN A 204 -2.72 -3.69 -5.79
N VAL A 205 -3.13 -4.94 -5.63
CA VAL A 205 -4.24 -5.51 -6.38
C VAL A 205 -5.24 -6.21 -5.45
N CYS A 206 -6.50 -5.88 -5.66
CA CYS A 206 -7.65 -6.69 -5.28
C CYS A 206 -8.77 -6.40 -6.28
N ASP A 207 -9.95 -6.97 -6.07
CA ASP A 207 -11.11 -6.70 -6.91
C ASP A 207 -12.23 -5.94 -6.17
N TRP A 208 -13.16 -5.42 -6.95
CA TRP A 208 -14.33 -4.66 -6.51
C TRP A 208 -15.62 -5.35 -6.95
N ALA A 209 -16.52 -5.58 -6.00
CA ALA A 209 -17.86 -6.11 -6.29
C ALA A 209 -18.94 -5.31 -5.55
N THR A 210 -20.14 -5.26 -6.16
CA THR A 210 -21.35 -4.69 -5.53
C THR A 210 -22.41 -5.77 -5.32
N PRO A 211 -23.27 -5.66 -4.28
CA PRO A 211 -23.37 -4.57 -3.31
C PRO A 211 -22.19 -4.50 -2.34
N LEU A 212 -21.88 -3.29 -1.87
CA LEU A 212 -20.86 -3.10 -0.84
C LEU A 212 -21.40 -3.54 0.54
N PRO A 213 -20.55 -4.10 1.41
CA PRO A 213 -20.89 -4.34 2.81
C PRO A 213 -21.17 -3.03 3.57
N ALA A 214 -21.82 -3.14 4.73
CA ALA A 214 -22.09 -2.00 5.60
C ALA A 214 -20.78 -1.34 6.11
N ASP A 215 -19.81 -2.17 6.50
CA ASP A 215 -18.43 -1.71 6.67
C ASP A 215 -17.71 -1.80 5.32
N VAL A 216 -17.68 -0.66 4.62
CA VAL A 216 -17.06 -0.53 3.30
C VAL A 216 -15.54 -0.78 3.31
N LEU A 217 -14.88 -0.85 4.48
CA LEU A 217 -13.50 -1.30 4.56
C LEU A 217 -13.35 -2.77 4.13
N LEU A 218 -14.38 -3.59 4.36
CA LEU A 218 -14.37 -5.03 4.12
C LEU A 218 -14.86 -5.39 2.70
N ALA A 219 -14.83 -4.42 1.79
CA ALA A 219 -15.42 -4.52 0.45
C ALA A 219 -14.49 -5.14 -0.60
N ARG A 220 -13.20 -5.33 -0.28
CA ARG A 220 -12.24 -5.92 -1.21
C ARG A 220 -12.61 -7.38 -1.52
N ARG A 221 -12.19 -7.87 -2.68
CA ARG A 221 -12.38 -9.26 -3.15
C ARG A 221 -11.08 -9.80 -3.75
N TYR A 222 -10.99 -11.12 -3.92
CA TYR A 222 -9.89 -11.69 -4.69
C TYR A 222 -9.91 -11.17 -6.13
N PRO A 223 -8.73 -10.95 -6.75
CA PRO A 223 -8.65 -10.68 -8.19
C PRO A 223 -9.50 -11.67 -9.02
N GLY A 224 -10.39 -11.16 -9.87
CA GLY A 224 -11.29 -11.94 -10.72
C GLY A 224 -12.68 -12.21 -10.14
N GLU A 225 -12.93 -11.83 -8.89
CA GLU A 225 -14.26 -11.98 -8.26
C GLU A 225 -15.11 -10.70 -8.34
N GLY A 226 -14.66 -9.70 -9.09
CA GLY A 226 -15.32 -8.42 -9.24
C GLY A 226 -15.35 -7.92 -10.68
N VAL A 227 -15.19 -6.60 -10.85
CA VAL A 227 -15.39 -5.89 -12.12
C VAL A 227 -14.16 -5.14 -12.61
N ILE A 228 -13.04 -5.21 -11.88
CA ILE A 228 -11.83 -4.46 -12.23
C ILE A 228 -11.21 -5.05 -13.51
N ASP A 229 -10.94 -4.18 -14.47
CA ASP A 229 -10.21 -4.52 -15.70
C ASP A 229 -8.70 -4.62 -15.42
N PHE A 230 -8.26 -5.81 -15.00
CA PHE A 230 -6.84 -6.09 -14.74
C PHE A 230 -5.99 -6.08 -15.99
N GLU A 231 -6.55 -6.34 -17.18
CA GLU A 231 -5.78 -6.26 -18.41
C GLU A 231 -5.30 -4.83 -18.64
N SER A 232 -6.22 -3.87 -18.65
CA SER A 232 -5.88 -2.47 -18.90
C SER A 232 -5.00 -1.87 -17.80
N LEU A 233 -5.33 -2.10 -16.53
CA LEU A 233 -4.58 -1.51 -15.41
C LEU A 233 -3.18 -2.11 -15.26
N THR A 234 -3.06 -3.44 -15.31
CA THR A 234 -1.75 -4.10 -15.12
C THR A 234 -0.82 -3.78 -16.28
N ARG A 235 -1.30 -3.85 -17.54
CA ARG A 235 -0.48 -3.46 -18.70
C ARG A 235 -0.02 -2.01 -18.59
N ALA A 236 -0.90 -1.08 -18.18
CA ALA A 236 -0.51 0.32 -18.03
C ALA A 236 0.59 0.51 -16.98
N VAL A 237 0.55 -0.21 -15.85
CA VAL A 237 1.58 -0.16 -14.81
C VAL A 237 2.92 -0.74 -15.31
N VAL A 238 2.88 -1.86 -16.04
CA VAL A 238 4.07 -2.50 -16.62
C VAL A 238 4.69 -1.64 -17.72
N GLU A 239 3.88 -1.11 -18.64
CA GLU A 239 4.31 -0.20 -19.71
C GLU A 239 4.86 1.12 -19.16
N ALA A 240 4.36 1.57 -18.01
CA ALA A 240 4.89 2.70 -17.25
C ALA A 240 6.27 2.40 -16.61
N GLY A 241 6.77 1.16 -16.69
CA GLY A 241 8.11 0.77 -16.25
C GLY A 241 8.19 0.19 -14.84
N TYR A 242 7.06 -0.05 -14.17
CA TYR A 242 7.08 -0.67 -12.84
C TYR A 242 7.43 -2.16 -12.93
N ALA A 243 8.60 -2.52 -12.39
CA ALA A 243 9.13 -3.88 -12.39
C ALA A 243 9.15 -4.53 -11.00
N GLY A 244 8.60 -3.86 -9.98
CA GLY A 244 8.56 -4.35 -8.60
C GLY A 244 7.55 -5.48 -8.38
N ASP A 245 7.47 -5.91 -7.13
CA ASP A 245 6.49 -6.89 -6.65
C ASP A 245 5.06 -6.31 -6.76
N VAL A 246 4.07 -7.16 -6.99
CA VAL A 246 2.64 -6.84 -7.08
C VAL A 246 1.92 -7.46 -5.92
N GLU A 247 1.31 -6.62 -5.10
CA GLU A 247 0.91 -6.98 -3.76
C GLU A 247 -0.61 -7.22 -3.67
N VAL A 248 -1.02 -8.44 -3.31
CA VAL A 248 -2.44 -8.76 -3.12
C VAL A 248 -2.87 -8.32 -1.71
N GLU A 249 -3.70 -7.27 -1.65
CA GLU A 249 -4.21 -6.67 -0.40
C GLU A 249 -5.74 -6.77 -0.30
N ILE A 250 -6.23 -7.62 0.60
CA ILE A 250 -7.66 -7.90 0.75
C ILE A 250 -8.10 -7.68 2.18
N PHE A 251 -8.97 -6.70 2.38
CA PHE A 251 -9.72 -6.54 3.62
C PHE A 251 -11.11 -7.09 3.38
N HIS A 252 -11.37 -8.29 3.88
CA HIS A 252 -12.64 -8.97 3.74
C HIS A 252 -12.85 -9.95 4.89
N GLN A 253 -14.00 -9.89 5.56
CA GLN A 253 -14.23 -10.69 6.77
C GLN A 253 -14.14 -12.20 6.49
N GLU A 254 -14.78 -12.68 5.43
CA GLU A 254 -14.75 -14.11 5.10
C GLU A 254 -13.33 -14.59 4.76
N VAL A 255 -12.50 -13.72 4.17
CA VAL A 255 -11.08 -14.02 3.94
C VAL A 255 -10.32 -14.11 5.27
N TRP A 256 -10.56 -13.17 6.20
CA TRP A 256 -9.91 -13.18 7.51
C TRP A 256 -10.38 -14.32 8.42
N ASP A 257 -11.57 -14.87 8.18
CA ASP A 257 -12.11 -16.03 8.89
C ASP A 257 -11.60 -17.37 8.29
N THR A 258 -10.93 -17.33 7.13
CA THR A 258 -10.40 -18.51 6.44
C THR A 258 -8.98 -18.84 6.92
N ALA A 259 -8.60 -20.13 6.93
CA ALA A 259 -7.27 -20.55 7.34
C ALA A 259 -6.17 -19.95 6.43
N TYR A 260 -5.07 -19.47 7.01
CA TYR A 260 -4.04 -18.74 6.27
C TYR A 260 -3.46 -19.51 5.06
N PRO A 261 -3.19 -20.84 5.14
CA PRO A 261 -2.73 -21.59 3.97
C PRO A 261 -3.75 -21.61 2.82
N GLU A 262 -5.05 -21.68 3.13
CA GLU A 262 -6.12 -21.67 2.13
C GLU A 262 -6.25 -20.28 1.48
N VAL A 263 -6.12 -19.22 2.28
CA VAL A 263 -6.05 -17.83 1.77
C VAL A 263 -4.87 -17.67 0.82
N ALA A 264 -3.68 -18.12 1.22
CA ALA A 264 -2.47 -17.98 0.41
C ALA A 264 -2.54 -18.79 -0.90
N GLU A 265 -3.09 -20.01 -0.87
CA GLU A 265 -3.35 -20.79 -2.09
C GLU A 265 -4.33 -20.06 -3.02
N ARG A 266 -5.40 -19.47 -2.47
CA ARG A 266 -6.38 -18.71 -3.24
C ARG A 266 -5.78 -17.42 -3.83
N VAL A 267 -4.93 -16.73 -3.09
CA VAL A 267 -4.15 -15.58 -3.57
C VAL A 267 -3.30 -15.98 -4.78
N VAL A 268 -2.52 -17.06 -4.66
CA VAL A 268 -1.67 -17.55 -5.76
C VAL A 268 -2.49 -17.91 -6.98
N ALA A 269 -3.59 -18.65 -6.80
CA ALA A 269 -4.44 -19.08 -7.90
C ALA A 269 -5.13 -17.91 -8.61
N SER A 270 -5.76 -17.01 -7.86
CA SER A 270 -6.47 -15.85 -8.42
C SER A 270 -5.52 -14.90 -9.14
N PHE A 271 -4.35 -14.61 -8.55
CA PHE A 271 -3.32 -13.78 -9.18
C PHE A 271 -2.83 -14.37 -10.51
N ALA A 272 -2.53 -15.68 -10.53
CA ALA A 272 -2.05 -16.37 -11.73
C ALA A 272 -3.08 -16.36 -12.88
N GLU A 273 -4.37 -16.42 -12.55
CA GLU A 273 -5.45 -16.42 -13.54
C GLU A 273 -5.76 -15.01 -14.09
N THR A 274 -5.60 -13.97 -13.27
CA THR A 274 -6.22 -12.65 -13.55
C THR A 274 -5.21 -11.51 -13.70
N VAL A 275 -4.06 -11.57 -13.05
CA VAL A 275 -3.05 -10.50 -13.04
C VAL A 275 -1.81 -10.93 -13.83
N SER A 276 -1.25 -12.10 -13.53
CA SER A 276 -0.06 -12.64 -14.21
C SER A 276 -0.11 -12.63 -15.74
N PRO A 277 -1.25 -12.87 -16.42
CA PRO A 277 -1.31 -12.83 -17.89
C PRO A 277 -1.00 -11.46 -18.50
N HIS A 278 -0.92 -10.41 -17.68
CA HIS A 278 -0.74 -9.03 -18.09
C HIS A 278 0.58 -8.41 -17.56
N LEU A 279 1.42 -9.20 -16.90
CA LEU A 279 2.73 -8.79 -16.34
C LEU A 279 3.89 -8.85 -17.33
#